data_AF-K2CPL0-F1
#
_entry.id   AF-K2CPL0-F1
#
_cell.length_a   1.000
_cell.length_b   1.000
_cell.length_c   1.000
_cell.angle_alpha   90.00
_cell.angle_beta   90.00
_cell.angle_gamma   90.00
#
_symmetry.space_group_name_H-M   'P 1'
#
loop_
_entity.id
_entity.type
_entity.pdbx_description
1 polymer ?
#
loop_
_entity_poly.entity_id
_entity_poly.type
_entity_poly.pdbx_seq_one_letter_code
_entity_poly.pdbx_strand_id
1 'polypeptide(L)'
;MFLIWWYTQGLYTILQRMRRRTNGLVRALHLKKLIHYLFVPMYGYADIWSRLISFPVRLVQLTLLLIYAFFYVVIEVIIVLLWFLFPLVVIINIVYQVSALC
;
A
#
# COMPACT_ATOMS: atom_id res chain seq x y z
N MET A 1 -20.11 20.54 -11.83
CA MET A 1 -19.16 19.55 -12.41
C MET A 1 -18.10 19.03 -11.42
N PHE A 2 -17.92 19.62 -10.23
CA PHE A 2 -16.91 19.20 -9.25
C PHE A 2 -17.13 17.80 -8.64
N LEU A 3 -18.38 17.42 -8.36
CA LEU A 3 -18.72 16.11 -7.79
C LEU A 3 -18.48 14.96 -8.77
N ILE A 4 -18.76 15.17 -10.06
CA ILE A 4 -18.55 14.17 -11.12
C ILE A 4 -17.05 13.88 -11.33
N TRP A 5 -16.21 14.92 -11.22
CA TRP A 5 -14.76 14.76 -11.33
C TRP A 5 -14.18 13.87 -10.21
N TRP A 6 -14.72 14.00 -8.99
CA TRP A 6 -14.30 13.21 -7.82
C TRP A 6 -14.44 11.70 -8.06
N TYR A 7 -15.57 11.28 -8.63
CA TYR A 7 -15.86 9.87 -8.92
C TYR A 7 -15.24 9.34 -10.21
N THR A 8 -14.70 10.22 -11.07
CA THR A 8 -14.13 9.85 -12.37
C THR A 8 -12.61 10.05 -12.40
N GLN A 9 -12.16 11.21 -12.87
CA GLN A 9 -10.75 11.53 -13.06
C GLN A 9 -9.96 11.63 -11.75
N GLY A 10 -10.59 12.12 -10.68
CA GLY A 10 -9.99 12.18 -9.36
C GLY A 10 -9.67 10.79 -8.80
N LEU A 11 -10.67 9.89 -8.83
CA LEU A 11 -10.49 8.50 -8.40
C LEU A 11 -9.41 7.79 -9.22
N TYR A 12 -9.43 7.94 -10.55
CA TYR A 12 -8.42 7.35 -11.43
C TYR A 12 -7.00 7.84 -11.07
N THR A 13 -6.84 9.13 -10.84
CA THR A 13 -5.54 9.74 -10.47
C THR A 13 -5.03 9.20 -9.13
N ILE A 14 -5.91 9.02 -8.16
CA ILE A 14 -5.55 8.51 -6.84
C ILE A 14 -5.18 7.03 -6.90
N LEU A 15 -5.95 6.22 -7.63
CA LEU A 15 -5.61 4.81 -7.85
C LEU A 15 -4.26 4.66 -8.56
N GLN A 16 -3.97 5.50 -9.56
CA GLN A 16 -2.66 5.52 -10.19
C GLN A 16 -1.54 5.90 -9.20
N ARG A 17 -1.77 6.91 -8.35
CA ARG A 17 -0.80 7.35 -7.35
C ARG A 17 -0.54 6.25 -6.32
N MET A 18 -1.59 5.60 -5.83
CA MET A 18 -1.52 4.45 -4.92
C MET A 18 -0.68 3.33 -5.56
N ARG A 19 -0.99 2.94 -6.80
CA ARG A 19 -0.22 1.92 -7.53
C ARG A 19 1.27 2.28 -7.65
N ARG A 20 1.60 3.54 -7.95
CA ARG A 20 3.00 3.99 -8.04
C ARG A 20 3.70 3.93 -6.68
N ARG A 21 3.02 4.32 -5.60
CA ARG A 21 3.54 4.25 -4.22
C ARG A 21 3.79 2.81 -3.77
N THR A 22 2.81 1.93 -3.95
CA THR A 22 2.97 0.49 -3.61
C THR A 22 4.11 -0.15 -4.40
N ASN A 23 4.23 0.15 -5.70
CA ASN A 23 5.35 -0.33 -6.51
C ASN A 23 6.70 0.29 -6.10
N GLY A 24 6.70 1.51 -5.58
CA GLY A 24 7.86 2.14 -4.96
C GLY A 24 8.28 1.41 -3.69
N LEU A 25 7.32 1.12 -2.81
CA LEU A 25 7.55 0.41 -1.56
C LEU A 25 8.05 -1.03 -1.78
N VAL A 26 7.48 -1.76 -2.74
CA VAL A 26 7.97 -3.11 -3.11
C VAL A 26 9.44 -3.08 -3.56
N ARG A 27 9.85 -2.00 -4.26
CA ARG A 27 11.25 -1.82 -4.66
C ARG A 27 12.13 -1.41 -3.48
N ALA A 28 11.67 -0.50 -2.62
CA ALA A 28 12.40 -0.03 -1.45
C ALA A 28 12.64 -1.14 -0.42
N LEU A 29 11.67 -2.02 -0.20
CA LEU A 29 11.79 -3.15 0.72
C LEU A 29 12.45 -4.38 0.07
N HIS A 30 12.87 -4.28 -1.19
CA HIS A 30 13.47 -5.38 -1.96
C HIS A 30 12.66 -6.68 -1.96
N LEU A 31 11.34 -6.62 -1.73
CA LEU A 31 10.48 -7.79 -1.52
C LEU A 31 10.61 -8.83 -2.65
N LYS A 32 10.64 -8.37 -3.91
CA LYS A 32 10.85 -9.26 -5.06
C LYS A 32 12.19 -9.99 -5.03
N LYS A 33 13.26 -9.30 -4.66
CA LYS A 33 14.60 -9.91 -4.55
C LYS A 33 14.62 -10.90 -3.39
N LEU A 34 14.05 -10.53 -2.25
CA LEU A 34 14.06 -11.37 -1.06
C LEU A 34 13.32 -12.70 -1.27
N ILE A 35 12.19 -12.66 -1.99
CA ILE A 35 11.46 -13.87 -2.40
C ILE A 35 12.28 -14.72 -3.37
N HIS A 36 12.87 -14.10 -4.40
CA HIS A 36 13.67 -14.83 -5.40
C HIS A 36 14.91 -15.50 -4.78
N TYR A 37 15.56 -14.82 -3.84
CA TYR A 37 16.75 -15.30 -3.18
C TYR A 37 16.46 -16.06 -1.88
N LEU A 38 15.22 -16.45 -1.57
CA LEU A 38 14.89 -17.03 -0.26
C LEU A 38 15.75 -18.27 0.11
N PHE A 39 16.14 -19.07 -0.89
CA PHE A 39 16.93 -20.30 -0.71
C PHE A 39 18.44 -20.14 -0.98
N VAL A 40 18.91 -18.93 -1.27
CA VAL A 40 20.34 -18.69 -1.53
C VAL A 40 21.07 -18.48 -0.21
N PRO A 41 22.26 -19.08 0.01
CA PRO A 41 22.99 -18.92 1.27
C PRO A 41 23.43 -17.46 1.47
N MET A 42 23.44 -16.96 2.71
CA MET A 42 23.89 -15.59 3.03
C MET A 42 25.41 -15.45 3.11
N TYR A 43 26.10 -16.51 3.55
CA TYR A 43 27.51 -16.44 3.93
C TYR A 43 28.48 -16.94 2.84
N GLY A 44 28.03 -17.10 1.60
CA GLY A 44 28.89 -17.49 0.47
C GLY A 44 29.38 -18.95 0.47
N TYR A 45 29.23 -19.68 1.58
CA TYR A 45 29.51 -21.11 1.65
C TYR A 45 28.45 -21.93 0.92
N ALA A 46 28.87 -22.83 0.05
CA ALA A 46 27.97 -23.68 -0.77
C ALA A 46 27.37 -24.87 0.00
N ASP A 47 27.68 -25.01 1.29
CA ASP A 47 27.23 -26.13 2.11
C ASP A 47 25.72 -26.17 2.30
N ILE A 48 25.15 -27.38 2.35
CA ILE A 48 23.72 -27.57 2.60
C ILE A 48 23.32 -26.99 3.96
N TRP A 49 24.21 -27.09 4.95
CA TRP A 49 24.02 -26.54 6.29
C TRP A 49 23.95 -25.02 6.32
N SER A 50 24.76 -24.32 5.51
CA SER A 50 24.75 -22.85 5.46
C SER A 50 23.44 -22.32 4.87
N ARG A 51 22.86 -23.04 3.89
CA ARG A 51 21.54 -22.73 3.31
C ARG A 51 20.41 -22.97 4.31
N LEU A 52 20.47 -24.08 5.05
CA LEU A 52 19.45 -24.44 6.04
C LEU A 52 19.36 -23.40 7.15
N ILE A 53 20.51 -22.87 7.62
CA ILE A 53 20.56 -21.82 8.65
C ILE A 53 20.14 -20.46 8.08
N SER A 54 20.47 -20.16 6.82
CA SER A 54 20.11 -18.88 6.19
C SER A 54 18.62 -18.73 5.89
N PHE A 55 17.94 -19.85 5.60
CA PHE A 55 16.53 -19.87 5.25
C PHE A 55 15.60 -19.26 6.32
N PRO A 56 15.62 -19.69 7.60
CA PRO A 56 14.75 -19.14 8.63
C PRO A 56 15.02 -17.65 8.89
N VAL A 57 16.29 -17.20 8.82
CA VAL A 57 16.63 -15.78 8.95
C VAL A 57 15.97 -14.96 7.84
N ARG A 58 16.10 -15.40 6.57
CA ARG A 58 15.46 -14.72 5.44
C ARG A 58 13.94 -14.81 5.49
N LEU A 59 13.39 -15.92 5.99
CA LEU A 59 11.95 -16.10 6.16
C LEU A 59 11.39 -15.11 7.20
N VAL A 60 12.07 -14.94 8.34
CA VAL A 60 11.70 -13.96 9.36
C VAL A 60 11.81 -12.54 8.78
N GLN A 61 12.92 -12.23 8.10
CA GLN A 61 13.09 -10.94 7.44
C GLN A 61 11.98 -10.66 6.41
N LEU A 62 11.62 -11.64 5.58
CA LEU A 62 10.52 -11.55 4.62
C LEU A 62 9.20 -11.28 5.34
N THR A 63 8.93 -12.01 6.41
CA THR A 63 7.68 -11.89 7.18
C THR A 63 7.54 -10.51 7.80
N LEU A 64 8.60 -9.98 8.43
CA LEU A 64 8.59 -8.64 9.01
C LEU A 64 8.39 -7.56 7.94
N LEU A 65 9.06 -7.67 6.79
CA LEU A 65 8.90 -6.72 5.69
C LEU A 65 7.51 -6.81 5.04
N LEU A 66 6.92 -7.99 4.95
CA LEU A 66 5.55 -8.19 4.48
C LEU A 66 4.53 -7.59 5.43
N ILE A 67 4.71 -7.74 6.74
CA ILE A 67 3.87 -7.11 7.76
C ILE A 67 3.94 -5.59 7.62
N TYR A 68 5.13 -5.01 7.50
CA TYR A 68 5.30 -3.58 7.28
C TYR A 68 4.61 -3.11 6.00
N ALA A 69 4.81 -3.83 4.89
CA ALA A 69 4.16 -3.53 3.62
C ALA A 69 2.64 -3.62 3.71
N PHE A 70 2.12 -4.60 4.44
CA PHE A 70 0.69 -4.76 4.69
C PHE A 70 0.12 -3.56 5.44
N PHE A 71 0.72 -3.16 6.56
CA PHE A 71 0.28 -1.97 7.29
C PHE A 71 0.30 -0.70 6.43
N TYR A 72 1.35 -0.52 5.61
CA TYR A 72 1.43 0.62 4.71
C TYR A 72 0.28 0.62 3.68
N VAL A 73 -0.02 -0.54 3.08
CA VAL A 73 -1.13 -0.67 2.11
C VAL A 73 -2.47 -0.41 2.79
N VAL A 74 -2.68 -0.92 4.01
CA VAL A 74 -3.91 -0.68 4.79
C VAL A 74 -4.10 0.81 5.05
N ILE A 75 -3.04 1.54 5.45
CA ILE A 75 -3.10 2.99 5.68
C ILE A 75 -3.46 3.72 4.38
N GLU A 76 -2.82 3.38 3.26
CA GLU A 76 -3.15 3.98 1.95
C GLU A 76 -4.60 3.72 1.55
N VAL A 77 -5.13 2.51 1.77
CA VAL A 77 -6.54 2.18 1.52
C VAL A 77 -7.47 3.04 2.38
N ILE A 78 -7.17 3.19 3.68
CA ILE A 78 -7.97 4.04 4.58
C ILE A 78 -7.98 5.49 4.07
N ILE A 79 -6.83 6.03 3.65
CA ILE A 79 -6.74 7.38 3.10
C ILE A 79 -7.62 7.53 1.84
N VAL A 80 -7.61 6.53 0.95
CA VAL A 80 -8.46 6.54 -0.26
C VAL A 80 -9.94 6.49 0.11
N LEU A 81 -10.33 5.67 1.09
CA LEU A 81 -11.71 5.60 1.58
C LEU A 81 -12.16 6.92 2.20
N LEU A 82 -11.33 7.55 3.04
CA LEU A 82 -11.61 8.87 3.59
C LEU A 82 -11.76 9.92 2.49
N TRP A 83 -10.90 9.89 1.47
CA TRP A 83 -11.00 10.77 0.32
C TRP A 83 -12.28 10.53 -0.49
N PHE A 84 -12.74 9.28 -0.59
CA PHE A 84 -13.99 8.93 -1.26
C PHE A 84 -15.24 9.35 -0.47
N LEU A 85 -15.18 9.37 0.87
CA LEU A 85 -16.28 9.83 1.73
C LEU A 85 -16.40 11.35 1.79
N PHE A 86 -15.30 12.07 1.58
CA PHE A 86 -15.26 13.53 1.60
C PHE A 86 -16.34 14.22 0.74
N PRO A 87 -16.60 13.84 -0.52
CA PRO A 87 -17.65 14.46 -1.34
C PRO A 87 -19.06 14.26 -0.76
N LEU A 88 -19.33 13.15 -0.08
CA LEU A 88 -20.62 12.95 0.60
C LEU A 88 -20.82 13.95 1.74
N VAL A 89 -19.78 14.18 2.55
CA VAL A 89 -19.83 15.18 3.64
C VAL A 89 -20.05 16.59 3.09
N VAL A 90 -19.42 16.93 1.96
CA VAL A 90 -19.61 18.22 1.30
C VAL A 90 -21.05 18.40 0.83
N ILE A 91 -21.65 17.37 0.20
CA ILE A 91 -23.06 17.42 -0.24
C ILE A 91 -23.99 17.65 0.94
N ILE A 92 -23.80 16.90 2.04
CA ILE A 92 -24.63 17.03 3.25
C ILE A 92 -24.56 18.46 3.82
N ASN A 93 -23.36 19.04 3.90
CA ASN A 93 -23.18 20.40 4.40
C ASN A 93 -23.85 21.45 3.50
N ILE A 94 -23.74 21.29 2.17
CA ILE A 94 -24.39 22.18 1.22
C ILE A 94 -25.92 22.11 1.39
N VAL A 95 -26.48 20.90 1.48
CA VAL A 95 -27.94 20.72 1.67
C VAL A 95 -28.39 21.33 2.99
N TYR A 96 -27.66 21.10 4.08
CA TYR A 96 -27.97 21.67 5.39
C TYR A 96 -27.97 23.21 5.36
N GLN A 97 -26.95 23.83 4.79
CA GLN A 97 -26.86 25.30 4.68
C GLN A 97 -27.97 25.89 3.80
N VAL A 98 -28.30 25.24 2.67
CA VAL A 98 -29.39 25.67 1.79
C VAL A 98 -30.74 25.57 2.50
N SER A 99 -30.97 24.49 3.25
CA SER A 99 -32.22 24.31 4.01
C SER A 99 -32.37 25.31 5.17
N ALA A 100 -31.26 25.82 5.72
CA ALA A 100 -31.29 26.83 6.76
C ALA A 100 -31.53 28.26 6.23
N LEU A 101 -31.46 28.46 4.91
CA LEU A 101 -31.66 29.77 4.25
C LEU A 101 -33.10 29.96 3.72
N CYS A 102 -33.90 28.89 3.64
CA CYS A 102 -35.32 28.92 3.25
C CYS A 102 -36.23 28.88 4.48
#